data_AF-A0A2M9J1Q3-F1
#
_entry.id   AF-A0A2M9J1Q3-F1
#
_cell.length_a   1.000
_cell.length_b   1.000
_cell.length_c   1.000
_cell.angle_alpha   90.00
_cell.angle_beta   90.00
_cell.angle_gamma   90.00
#
_symmetry.space_group_name_H-M   'P 1'
#
loop_
_entity.id
_entity.type
_entity.pdbx_description
1 polymer ?
#
loop_
_entity_poly.entity_id
_entity_poly.type
_entity_poly.pdbx_seq_one_letter_code
_entity_poly.pdbx_strand_id
1 'polypeptide(L)'
;MSDTQEPQLPYTAIRHPQCGQWWTGPSRSHCPACCRTFSCDSAADRHRQGRFGIDRQCVDPATIGLVAVTKPWGQMWQNPGDSSVWAKSRDADQAAA
;
A
#
# COMPACT_ATOMS: atom_id res chain seq x y z
N MET A 1 -37.22 -11.27 -7.35
CA MET A 1 -36.29 -10.21 -6.91
C MET A 1 -35.02 -10.92 -6.51
N SER A 2 -33.98 -10.85 -7.33
CA SER A 2 -32.74 -11.59 -7.03
C SER A 2 -31.97 -10.84 -5.95
N ASP A 3 -31.93 -11.41 -4.75
CA ASP A 3 -31.03 -11.01 -3.68
C ASP A 3 -29.60 -11.04 -4.21
N THR A 4 -29.02 -9.87 -4.40
CA THR A 4 -27.59 -9.74 -4.68
C THR A 4 -26.88 -9.94 -3.34
N GLN A 5 -26.54 -11.19 -3.04
CA GLN A 5 -25.81 -11.52 -1.83
C GLN A 5 -24.42 -10.86 -1.91
N GLU A 6 -24.16 -9.91 -1.01
CA GLU A 6 -22.84 -9.28 -0.93
C GLU A 6 -21.76 -10.35 -0.69
N PRO A 7 -20.64 -10.29 -1.43
CA PRO A 7 -19.56 -11.25 -1.25
C PRO A 7 -19.06 -11.20 0.19
N GLN A 8 -19.15 -12.34 0.89
CA GLN A 8 -18.66 -12.47 2.25
C GLN A 8 -17.14 -12.24 2.27
N LEU A 9 -16.70 -11.29 3.08
CA LEU A 9 -15.28 -11.00 3.26
C LEU A 9 -14.61 -12.11 4.08
N PRO A 10 -13.32 -12.41 3.83
CA PRO A 10 -12.60 -13.37 4.64
C PRO A 10 -12.49 -12.88 6.09
N TYR A 11 -12.39 -13.80 7.05
CA TYR A 11 -12.27 -13.48 8.48
C TYR A 11 -11.10 -12.53 8.79
N THR A 12 -10.02 -12.61 8.03
CA THR A 12 -8.83 -11.76 8.19
C THR A 12 -8.90 -10.43 7.45
N ALA A 13 -10.08 -10.04 6.93
CA ALA A 13 -10.26 -8.79 6.23
C ALA A 13 -10.22 -7.61 7.20
N ILE A 14 -9.31 -6.67 6.93
CA ILE A 14 -9.31 -5.35 7.53
C ILE A 14 -10.13 -4.44 6.63
N ARG A 15 -11.03 -3.65 7.21
CA ARG A 15 -11.91 -2.73 6.46
C ARG A 15 -11.69 -1.31 6.91
N HIS A 16 -11.69 -0.38 5.96
CA HIS A 16 -11.78 1.04 6.28
C HIS A 16 -13.25 1.44 6.38
N PRO A 17 -13.75 1.87 7.55
CA PRO A 17 -15.18 2.10 7.76
C PRO A 17 -15.75 3.22 6.88
N GLN A 18 -14.93 4.21 6.53
CA GLN A 18 -15.39 5.38 5.77
C GLN A 18 -15.60 5.08 4.27
N CYS A 19 -14.74 4.26 3.66
CA CYS A 19 -14.80 4.00 2.21
C CYS A 19 -15.19 2.57 1.85
N GLY A 20 -15.36 1.69 2.83
CA GLY A 20 -15.74 0.30 2.63
C GLY A 20 -14.67 -0.59 2.00
N GLN A 21 -13.54 -0.02 1.54
CA GLN A 21 -12.40 -0.77 1.02
C GLN A 21 -11.88 -1.72 2.08
N TRP A 22 -11.37 -2.86 1.61
CA TRP A 22 -10.85 -3.90 2.47
C TRP A 22 -9.53 -4.44 1.92
N TRP A 23 -8.76 -5.08 2.79
CA TRP A 23 -7.53 -5.76 2.43
C TRP A 23 -7.22 -6.87 3.44
N THR A 24 -6.22 -7.68 3.12
CA THR A 24 -5.68 -8.68 4.04
C THR A 24 -4.23 -8.37 4.37
N GLY A 25 -3.81 -8.81 5.56
CA GLY A 25 -2.46 -8.60 6.08
C GLY A 25 -2.29 -7.26 6.81
N PRO A 26 -1.62 -7.24 7.98
CA PRO A 26 -1.49 -6.04 8.81
C PRO A 26 -0.49 -5.01 8.27
N SER A 27 0.39 -5.40 7.34
CA SER A 27 1.48 -4.56 6.86
C SER A 27 1.05 -3.54 5.79
N ARG A 28 -0.24 -3.45 5.45
CA ARG A 28 -0.76 -2.55 4.42
C ARG A 28 -1.20 -1.24 5.04
N SER A 29 -1.02 -0.15 4.31
CA SER A 29 -1.36 1.19 4.78
C SER A 29 -2.46 1.76 3.91
N HIS A 30 -3.47 2.37 4.53
CA HIS A 30 -4.58 2.97 3.83
C HIS A 30 -4.59 4.47 4.08
N CYS A 31 -4.70 5.28 3.03
CA CYS A 31 -4.76 6.73 3.18
C CYS A 31 -6.20 7.16 3.53
N PRO A 32 -6.44 7.78 4.70
CA PRO A 32 -7.79 8.18 5.10
C PRO A 32 -8.35 9.34 4.26
N ALA A 33 -7.51 10.08 3.53
CA ALA A 33 -7.92 11.24 2.73
C ALA A 33 -8.37 10.85 1.31
N CYS A 34 -7.62 10.00 0.61
CA CYS A 34 -7.91 9.62 -0.78
C CYS A 34 -8.40 8.17 -0.94
N CYS A 35 -8.49 7.41 0.17
CA CYS A 35 -8.98 6.04 0.21
C CYS A 35 -8.19 5.04 -0.67
N ARG A 36 -6.94 5.35 -1.02
CA ARG A 36 -6.03 4.45 -1.74
C ARG A 36 -5.28 3.54 -0.75
N THR A 37 -5.05 2.29 -1.15
CA THR A 37 -4.33 1.29 -0.37
C THR A 37 -2.90 1.11 -0.88
N PHE A 38 -1.96 1.02 0.05
CA PHE A 38 -0.53 0.95 -0.19
C PHE A 38 0.07 -0.32 0.41
N SER A 39 1.16 -0.81 -0.17
CA SER A 39 1.81 -2.04 0.28
C SER A 39 2.43 -1.95 1.67
N CYS A 40 2.77 -0.74 2.13
CA CYS A 40 3.44 -0.42 3.39
C CYS A 40 3.39 1.11 3.67
N ASP A 41 3.81 1.50 4.87
CA ASP A 41 3.78 2.91 5.30
C ASP A 41 4.69 3.81 4.47
N SER A 42 5.88 3.32 4.07
CA SER A 42 6.82 4.10 3.26
C SER A 42 6.24 4.48 1.89
N ALA A 43 5.46 3.60 1.26
CA ALA A 43 4.75 3.92 0.01
C ALA A 43 3.62 4.94 0.26
N ALA A 44 2.87 4.80 1.37
CA ALA A 44 1.84 5.77 1.75
C ALA A 44 2.41 7.14 2.15
N ASP A 45 3.61 7.19 2.70
CA ASP A 45 4.30 8.44 3.04
C ASP A 45 4.81 9.17 1.81
N ARG A 46 5.39 8.47 0.83
CA ARG A 46 5.77 9.10 -0.45
C ARG A 46 4.57 9.75 -1.16
N HIS A 47 3.40 9.12 -1.03
CA HIS A 47 2.13 9.64 -1.53
C HIS A 47 1.63 10.90 -0.79
N ARG A 48 2.04 11.09 0.46
CA ARG A 48 1.61 12.23 1.28
C ARG A 48 2.73 13.25 1.36
N GLN A 49 2.68 14.26 0.50
CA GLN A 49 3.66 15.35 0.47
C GLN A 49 3.23 16.53 1.34
N GLY A 50 4.17 17.40 1.67
CA GLY A 50 3.94 18.53 2.59
C GLY A 50 4.09 18.14 4.06
N ARG A 51 4.10 19.15 4.93
CA ARG A 51 4.26 18.99 6.37
C ARG A 51 2.93 18.66 7.04
N PHE A 52 2.97 17.67 7.93
CA PHE A 52 1.79 17.28 8.72
C PHE A 52 1.22 18.48 9.49
N GLY A 53 -0.09 18.71 9.35
CA GLY A 53 -0.80 19.80 10.01
C GLY A 53 -0.65 21.18 9.35
N ILE A 54 0.07 21.30 8.23
CA ILE A 54 0.26 22.59 7.53
C ILE A 54 -0.29 22.51 6.11
N ASP A 55 0.35 21.73 5.25
CA ASP A 55 0.11 21.68 3.81
C ASP A 55 0.15 20.24 3.28
N ARG A 56 -0.14 19.26 4.15
CA ARG A 56 -0.09 17.84 3.80
C ARG A 56 -1.15 17.50 2.77
N GLN A 57 -0.71 17.08 1.59
CA GLN A 57 -1.57 16.76 0.44
C GLN A 57 -1.26 15.38 -0.15
N CYS A 58 -2.29 14.78 -0.74
CA CYS A 58 -2.19 13.55 -1.49
C CYS A 58 -1.70 13.85 -2.91
N VAL A 59 -0.58 13.25 -3.31
CA VAL A 59 -0.12 13.27 -4.71
C VAL A 59 -0.47 11.98 -5.42
N ASP A 60 -0.61 11.99 -6.74
CA ASP A 60 -0.92 10.76 -7.47
C ASP A 60 0.23 9.73 -7.36
N PRO A 61 0.02 8.51 -6.82
CA PRO A 61 1.06 7.50 -6.67
C PRO A 61 1.83 7.20 -7.96
N ALA A 62 1.16 7.23 -9.11
CA ALA A 62 1.82 7.01 -10.40
C ALA A 62 2.90 8.06 -10.70
N THR A 63 2.66 9.33 -10.34
CA THR A 63 3.60 10.43 -10.64
C THR A 63 4.85 10.41 -9.76
N ILE A 64 4.78 9.76 -8.60
CA ILE A 64 5.91 9.54 -7.68
C ILE A 64 6.59 8.17 -7.86
N GLY A 65 6.26 7.46 -8.95
CA GLY A 65 6.89 6.20 -9.32
C GLY A 65 6.43 4.98 -8.51
N LEU A 66 5.27 5.04 -7.85
CA LEU A 66 4.64 3.84 -7.29
C LEU A 66 3.93 3.06 -8.40
N VAL A 67 3.94 1.74 -8.26
CA VAL A 67 3.35 0.81 -9.23
C VAL A 67 2.01 0.31 -8.72
N ALA A 68 0.98 0.40 -9.56
CA ALA A 68 -0.32 -0.18 -9.28
C ALA A 68 -0.28 -1.71 -9.48
N VAL A 69 -0.81 -2.44 -8.51
CA VAL A 69 -0.97 -3.90 -8.57
C VAL A 69 -2.40 -4.27 -8.21
N THR A 70 -3.03 -5.05 -9.07
CA THR A 70 -4.37 -5.59 -8.83
C THR A 70 -4.31 -6.75 -7.84
N LYS A 71 -5.16 -6.69 -6.82
CA LYS A 71 -5.39 -7.75 -5.83
C LYS A 71 -6.87 -8.14 -5.82
N PRO A 72 -7.25 -9.29 -5.23
CA PRO A 72 -8.66 -9.70 -5.12
C PRO A 72 -9.56 -8.67 -4.44
N TRP A 73 -8.98 -7.79 -3.62
CA TRP A 73 -9.67 -6.74 -2.87
C TRP A 73 -9.50 -5.33 -3.47
N GLY A 74 -8.95 -5.22 -4.68
CA GLY A 74 -8.81 -3.94 -5.38
C GLY A 74 -7.37 -3.56 -5.74
N GLN A 75 -7.18 -2.30 -6.09
CA GLN A 75 -5.88 -1.77 -6.50
C GLN A 75 -5.01 -1.43 -5.28
N MET A 76 -3.77 -1.91 -5.31
CA MET A 76 -2.74 -1.61 -4.31
C MET A 76 -1.56 -0.90 -4.95
N TRP A 77 -1.06 0.15 -4.32
CA TRP A 77 0.13 0.87 -4.76
C TRP A 77 1.36 0.40 -3.98
N GLN A 78 2.43 0.08 -4.68
CA GLN A 78 3.66 -0.41 -4.06
C GLN A 78 4.90 0.27 -4.61
N ASN A 79 6.00 0.23 -3.85
CA ASN A 79 7.30 0.59 -4.39
C ASN A 79 7.62 -0.28 -5.60
N PRO A 80 8.29 0.26 -6.63
CA PRO A 80 8.80 -0.57 -7.71
C PRO A 80 9.73 -1.60 -7.06
N GLY A 81 9.42 -2.88 -7.23
CA GLY A 81 10.30 -3.92 -6.74
C GLY A 81 11.59 -3.85 -7.53
N ASP A 82 12.68 -3.40 -6.91
CA ASP A 82 13.97 -3.78 -7.43
C ASP A 82 14.16 -5.25 -7.05
N SER A 83 14.42 -6.10 -8.02
CA SER A 83 14.72 -7.51 -7.76
C SER A 83 16.08 -7.70 -7.05
N SER A 84 16.69 -6.66 -6.47
CA SER A 84 18.13 -6.59 -6.23
C SER A 84 18.60 -6.22 -4.81
N VAL A 85 17.83 -5.56 -3.93
CA VAL A 85 18.40 -5.13 -2.64
C VAL A 85 18.63 -6.27 -1.65
N TRP A 86 17.78 -7.31 -1.66
CA TRP A 86 17.97 -8.43 -0.72
C TRP A 86 19.01 -9.45 -1.21
N ALA A 87 19.26 -9.52 -2.52
CA ALA A 87 20.30 -10.38 -3.08
C ALA A 87 21.71 -9.82 -2.85
N LYS A 88 21.88 -8.50 -2.64
CA LYS A 88 23.19 -7.84 -2.55
C LYS A 88 23.70 -7.58 -1.13
N SER A 89 22.97 -7.97 -0.09
CA SER A 89 23.37 -7.69 1.30
C SER A 89 24.21 -8.80 1.97
N ARG A 90 24.46 -9.94 1.30
CA ARG A 90 25.36 -10.98 1.83
C ARG A 90 26.82 -10.84 1.41
N ASP A 91 27.12 -10.12 0.34
CA ASP A 91 28.49 -10.02 -0.20
C ASP A 91 29.29 -8.85 0.39
N ALA A 92 28.65 -7.90 1.09
CA ALA A 92 29.33 -6.76 1.70
C ALA A 92 29.96 -7.06 3.08
N ASP A 93 29.52 -8.13 3.76
CA ASP A 93 29.99 -8.50 5.10
C ASP A 93 31.15 -9.53 5.09
N GLN A 94 31.56 -10.04 3.92
CA GLN A 94 32.59 -11.08 3.81
C GLN A 94 33.98 -10.60 3.34
N ALA A 95 34.23 -9.28 3.36
CA ALA A 95 35.52 -8.68 2.97
C ALA A 95 36.22 -7.92 4.13
N ALA A 96 35.95 -8.30 5.38
CA ALA A 96 36.67 -7.78 6.54
C ALA A 96 36.89 -8.89 7.59
N ALA A 97 37.83 -9.79 7.29
CA ALA A 97 38.52 -10.64 8.28
C ALA A 97 39.91 -11.02 7.74
#